data_AF-A0A838QXM6-F1
#
_entry.id   AF-A0A838QXM6-F1
#
_cell.length_a   1.000
_cell.length_b   1.000
_cell.length_c   1.000
_cell.angle_alpha   90.00
_cell.angle_beta   90.00
_cell.angle_gamma   90.00
#
_symmetry.space_group_name_H-M   'P 1'
#
loop_
_entity.id
_entity.type
_entity.pdbx_description
1 polymer ?
#
loop_
_entity_poly.entity_id
_entity_poly.type
_entity_poly.pdbx_seq_one_letter_code
_entity_poly.pdbx_strand_id
1 'polypeptide(L)'
;MKPSAVATSYLVTIAVVAGAWLARWLLDPLLGDHLPFVTFFVAVIVAAWICGFRSAMLAMALGFLLALYFFVPPRFSFFGSSGPHLVGLAMYFMVSFAIAVFGEGMRSSQRRLREIIDAIPAAIYTTDAKGRLTHFNPAAVEFSGRVPELGTDHWCVSWKLYRPDGTPMPHEECPMAIALKEGRIVRGAEAIAERPDGKRLWFTPYPTPLLDAEGRVVAASTCWWTKPSASRRMRHCARVKSVFARW
;
A
#
# COMPACT_ATOMS: atom_id res chain seq x y z
N MET A 1 3.36 11.52 11.83
CA MET A 1 2.21 11.93 10.99
C MET A 1 2.01 13.43 11.16
N LYS A 2 1.85 14.20 10.08
CA LYS A 2 1.54 15.64 10.18
C LYS A 2 0.19 15.80 10.91
N PRO A 3 0.04 16.78 11.84
CA PRO A 3 -1.18 16.97 12.63
C PRO A 3 -2.44 17.18 11.75
N SER A 4 -2.29 17.68 10.52
CA SER A 4 -3.38 17.81 9.56
C SER A 4 -4.02 16.48 9.16
N ALA A 5 -3.24 15.42 8.96
CA ALA A 5 -3.76 14.13 8.50
C ALA A 5 -4.62 13.42 9.57
N VAL A 6 -4.26 13.60 10.84
CA VAL A 6 -5.02 13.08 11.98
C VAL A 6 -6.36 13.81 12.10
N ALA A 7 -6.35 15.14 11.98
CA ALA A 7 -7.58 15.94 11.98
C ALA A 7 -8.52 15.56 10.82
N THR A 8 -7.98 15.38 9.61
CA THR A 8 -8.77 14.93 8.45
C THR A 8 -9.41 13.57 8.70
N SER A 9 -8.69 12.63 9.31
CA SER A 9 -9.20 11.28 9.59
C SER A 9 -10.40 11.31 10.55
N TYR A 10 -10.34 12.14 11.59
CA TYR A 10 -11.47 12.31 12.52
C TYR A 10 -12.66 13.01 11.87
N LEU A 11 -12.43 14.03 11.04
CA LEU A 11 -13.50 14.71 10.30
C LEU A 11 -14.23 13.75 9.36
N VAL A 12 -13.48 12.92 8.61
CA VAL A 12 -14.06 11.86 7.76
C VAL A 12 -14.89 10.89 8.60
N THR A 13 -14.40 10.51 9.79
CA THR A 13 -15.11 9.59 10.69
C THR A 13 -16.43 10.18 11.17
N ILE A 14 -16.43 11.44 11.59
CA ILE A 14 -17.65 12.14 12.02
C ILE A 14 -18.64 12.23 10.86
N ALA A 15 -18.18 12.56 9.65
CA ALA A 15 -19.03 12.62 8.47
C ALA A 15 -19.66 11.25 8.13
N VAL A 16 -18.88 10.16 8.23
CA VAL A 16 -19.36 8.79 8.01
C VAL A 16 -20.40 8.39 9.05
N VAL A 17 -20.17 8.71 10.33
CA VAL A 17 -21.14 8.42 11.40
C VAL A 17 -22.42 9.25 11.24
N ALA A 18 -22.30 10.53 10.88
CA ALA A 18 -23.44 11.39 10.61
C ALA A 18 -24.27 10.88 9.42
N GLY A 19 -23.61 10.41 8.36
CA GLY A 19 -24.26 9.76 7.23
C GLY A 19 -24.99 8.48 7.63
N ALA A 20 -24.38 7.64 8.46
CA ALA A 20 -25.01 6.42 8.97
C ALA A 20 -26.20 6.69 9.90
N TRP A 21 -26.12 7.75 10.69
CA TRP A 21 -27.24 8.26 11.51
C TRP A 21 -28.39 8.75 10.64
N LEU A 22 -28.11 9.59 9.63
CA LEU A 22 -29.12 10.10 8.69
C LEU A 22 -29.79 8.98 7.90
N ALA A 23 -29.00 8.02 7.41
CA ALA A 23 -29.51 6.83 6.74
C ALA A 23 -30.44 6.03 7.66
N ARG A 24 -30.09 5.87 8.94
CA ARG A 24 -30.95 5.16 9.90
C ARG A 24 -32.23 5.92 10.23
N TRP A 25 -32.16 7.25 10.30
CA TRP A 25 -33.33 8.11 10.47
C TRP A 25 -34.29 7.95 9.30
N LEU A 26 -33.78 7.97 8.07
CA LEU A 26 -34.60 7.82 6.87
C LEU A 26 -35.25 6.43 6.77
N LEU A 27 -34.58 5.41 7.30
CA LEU A 27 -35.09 4.04 7.37
C LEU A 27 -35.98 3.77 8.60
N ASP A 28 -36.17 4.75 9.49
CA ASP A 28 -36.97 4.57 10.71
C ASP A 28 -38.43 4.15 10.44
N PRO A 29 -39.13 4.67 9.40
CA PRO A 29 -40.48 4.21 9.07
C PRO A 29 -40.57 2.73 8.68
N LEU A 30 -39.46 2.14 8.22
CA LEU A 30 -39.40 0.75 7.76
C LEU A 30 -38.89 -0.20 8.85
N LEU A 31 -37.86 0.22 9.59
CA LEU A 31 -37.19 -0.60 10.61
C LEU A 31 -37.83 -0.47 12.00
N GLY A 32 -38.58 0.61 12.26
CA GLY A 32 -39.14 0.89 13.59
C GLY A 32 -38.06 0.87 14.67
N ASP A 33 -38.35 0.19 15.79
CA ASP A 33 -37.40 -0.01 16.90
C ASP A 33 -36.53 -1.27 16.71
N HIS A 34 -36.65 -1.96 15.58
CA HIS A 34 -35.84 -3.13 15.28
C HIS A 34 -34.45 -2.69 14.78
N LEU A 35 -33.41 -3.41 15.22
CA LEU A 35 -32.02 -3.24 14.78
C LEU A 35 -31.48 -1.78 14.83
N PRO A 36 -31.44 -1.14 16.01
CA PRO A 36 -31.01 0.26 16.15
C PRO A 36 -29.54 0.51 15.74
N PHE A 37 -28.70 -0.54 15.73
CA PHE A 37 -27.26 -0.42 15.50
C PHE A 37 -26.79 -0.75 14.08
N VAL A 38 -27.67 -1.22 13.18
CA VAL A 38 -27.24 -1.88 11.92
C VAL A 38 -26.41 -0.98 10.99
N THR A 39 -26.79 0.29 10.86
CA THR A 39 -26.08 1.26 10.01
C THR A 39 -24.76 1.71 10.63
N PHE A 40 -24.66 1.71 11.95
CA PHE A 40 -23.45 2.10 12.67
C PHE A 40 -22.33 1.05 12.54
N PHE A 41 -22.65 -0.22 12.35
CA PHE A 41 -21.64 -1.22 11.98
C PHE A 41 -20.93 -0.87 10.66
N VAL A 42 -21.69 -0.44 9.65
CA VAL A 42 -21.12 -0.02 8.37
C VAL A 42 -20.21 1.19 8.56
N ALA A 43 -20.62 2.15 9.39
CA ALA A 43 -19.78 3.30 9.73
C ALA A 43 -18.45 2.87 10.40
N VAL A 44 -18.49 1.91 11.33
CA VAL A 44 -17.29 1.37 11.98
C VAL A 44 -16.38 0.65 10.97
N ILE A 45 -16.93 -0.13 10.03
CA ILE A 45 -16.15 -0.79 8.97
C ILE A 45 -15.42 0.24 8.12
N VAL A 46 -16.12 1.27 7.64
CA VAL A 46 -15.55 2.32 6.79
C VAL A 46 -14.50 3.13 7.55
N ALA A 47 -14.80 3.53 8.79
CA ALA A 47 -13.88 4.28 9.65
C ALA A 47 -12.62 3.48 9.99
N ALA A 48 -12.77 2.18 10.27
CA ALA A 48 -11.64 1.28 10.40
C ALA A 48 -10.84 1.27 9.10
N TRP A 49 -11.45 0.96 7.96
CA TRP A 49 -10.76 0.78 6.67
C TRP A 49 -10.06 2.02 6.13
N ILE A 50 -10.59 3.23 6.35
CA ILE A 50 -9.99 4.46 5.83
C ILE A 50 -9.06 5.11 6.86
N CYS A 51 -9.49 5.19 8.12
CA CYS A 51 -8.88 6.07 9.12
C CYS A 51 -8.14 5.31 10.24
N GLY A 52 -8.24 3.98 10.30
CA GLY A 52 -7.51 3.13 11.23
C GLY A 52 -8.20 2.94 12.59
N PHE A 53 -7.53 2.22 13.50
CA PHE A 53 -8.12 1.76 14.76
C PHE A 53 -8.71 2.87 15.64
N ARG A 54 -8.00 3.99 15.83
CA ARG A 54 -8.45 5.10 16.69
C ARG A 54 -9.74 5.73 16.19
N SER A 55 -9.89 5.86 14.87
CA SER A 55 -11.13 6.32 14.23
C SER A 55 -12.26 5.32 14.36
N ALA A 56 -11.98 4.02 14.23
CA ALA A 56 -12.99 2.98 14.43
C ALA A 56 -13.56 3.01 15.84
N MET A 57 -12.72 3.22 16.87
CA MET A 57 -13.17 3.37 18.26
C MET A 57 -14.03 4.62 18.46
N LEU A 58 -13.67 5.73 17.83
CA LEU A 58 -14.48 6.96 17.87
C LEU A 58 -15.83 6.76 17.17
N ALA A 59 -15.85 6.10 16.01
CA ALA A 59 -17.09 5.75 15.30
C ALA A 59 -17.98 4.83 16.15
N MET A 60 -17.36 3.85 16.82
CA MET A 60 -18.06 2.93 17.72
C MET A 60 -18.72 3.68 18.87
N ALA A 61 -17.98 4.56 19.56
CA ALA A 61 -18.48 5.33 20.70
C ALA A 61 -19.57 6.33 20.29
N LEU A 62 -19.35 7.08 19.20
CA LEU A 62 -20.32 8.07 18.72
C LEU A 62 -21.60 7.39 18.19
N GLY A 63 -21.45 6.31 17.42
CA GLY A 63 -22.57 5.51 16.94
C GLY A 63 -23.37 4.89 18.08
N PHE A 64 -22.70 4.43 19.15
CA PHE A 64 -23.36 3.93 20.36
C PHE A 64 -24.20 5.01 21.05
N LEU A 65 -23.63 6.20 21.28
CA LEU A 65 -24.33 7.31 21.93
C LEU A 65 -25.54 7.79 21.12
N LEU A 66 -25.38 7.91 19.79
CA LEU A 66 -26.46 8.30 18.90
C LEU A 66 -27.56 7.23 18.85
N ALA A 67 -27.18 5.95 18.80
CA ALA A 67 -28.12 4.84 18.79
C ALA A 67 -28.94 4.78 20.09
N LEU A 68 -28.27 4.91 21.24
CA LEU A 68 -28.95 4.97 22.55
C LEU A 68 -29.95 6.12 22.62
N TYR A 69 -29.55 7.31 22.17
CA TYR A 69 -30.36 8.50 22.36
C TYR A 69 -31.56 8.56 21.40
N PHE A 70 -31.39 8.21 20.12
CA PHE A 70 -32.44 8.39 19.12
C PHE A 70 -33.29 7.12 18.87
N PHE A 71 -32.70 5.93 18.97
CA PHE A 71 -33.30 4.70 18.42
C PHE A 71 -33.59 3.62 19.46
N VAL A 72 -33.08 3.71 20.69
CA VAL A 72 -33.42 2.78 21.78
C VAL A 72 -34.55 3.37 22.63
N PRO A 73 -35.70 2.69 22.78
CA PRO A 73 -36.77 3.15 23.67
C PRO A 73 -36.37 3.12 25.15
N PRO A 74 -36.75 4.12 25.97
CA PRO A 74 -37.45 5.37 25.59
C PRO A 74 -36.55 6.33 24.81
N ARG A 75 -37.01 6.71 23.60
CA ARG A 75 -36.29 7.64 22.71
C ARG A 75 -36.10 8.99 23.42
N PHE A 76 -34.96 9.65 23.20
CA PHE A 76 -34.51 10.87 23.88
C PHE A 76 -34.19 10.73 25.39
N SER A 77 -33.99 9.51 25.89
CA SER A 77 -33.62 9.25 27.28
C SER A 77 -32.53 8.18 27.40
N PHE A 78 -31.63 8.35 28.36
CA PHE A 78 -30.57 7.37 28.64
C PHE A 78 -30.99 6.29 29.66
N PHE A 79 -32.12 6.47 30.37
CA PHE A 79 -32.38 5.79 31.66
C PHE A 79 -33.64 4.88 31.68
N GLY A 80 -33.96 4.19 30.58
CA GLY A 80 -35.17 3.33 30.54
C GLY A 80 -35.04 1.96 29.86
N SER A 81 -33.84 1.39 29.76
CA SER A 81 -33.65 0.16 28.95
C SER A 81 -34.23 -1.10 29.61
N SER A 82 -35.21 -1.70 28.94
CA SER A 82 -35.73 -3.05 29.22
C SER A 82 -34.74 -4.12 28.71
N GLY A 83 -34.69 -5.28 29.39
CA GLY A 83 -33.69 -6.34 29.20
C GLY A 83 -33.33 -6.83 27.78
N PRO A 84 -34.24 -6.84 26.76
CA PRO A 84 -33.91 -7.29 25.41
C PRO A 84 -32.87 -6.43 24.66
N HIS A 85 -32.66 -5.18 25.07
CA HIS A 85 -31.71 -4.27 24.40
C HIS A 85 -30.24 -4.49 24.82
N LEU A 86 -29.98 -5.18 25.94
CA LEU A 86 -28.62 -5.47 26.42
C LEU A 86 -27.88 -6.41 25.46
N VAL A 87 -28.58 -7.35 24.84
CA VAL A 87 -28.00 -8.27 23.85
C VAL A 87 -27.56 -7.51 22.60
N GLY A 88 -28.42 -6.62 22.07
CA GLY A 88 -28.07 -5.79 20.91
C GLY A 88 -26.88 -4.87 21.18
N LEU A 89 -26.80 -4.34 22.40
CA LEU A 89 -25.66 -3.55 22.85
C LEU A 89 -24.36 -4.36 22.94
N ALA A 90 -24.42 -5.52 23.60
CA ALA A 90 -23.27 -6.41 23.73
C ALA A 90 -22.78 -6.87 22.35
N MET A 91 -23.71 -7.23 21.44
CA MET A 91 -23.38 -7.58 20.06
C MET A 91 -22.75 -6.40 19.31
N TYR A 92 -23.24 -5.17 19.53
CA TYR A 92 -22.67 -3.99 18.90
C TYR A 92 -21.20 -3.79 19.29
N PHE A 93 -20.87 -3.86 20.59
CA PHE A 93 -19.49 -3.75 21.03
C PHE A 93 -18.64 -4.93 20.55
N MET A 94 -19.14 -6.16 20.65
CA MET A 94 -18.42 -7.36 20.23
C MET A 94 -18.04 -7.30 18.75
N VAL A 95 -19.01 -7.02 17.88
CA VAL A 95 -18.80 -6.97 16.42
C VAL A 95 -17.95 -5.75 16.04
N SER A 96 -18.22 -4.57 16.61
CA SER A 96 -17.43 -3.37 16.33
C SER A 96 -15.98 -3.52 16.77
N PHE A 97 -15.73 -4.15 17.91
CA PHE A 97 -14.38 -4.45 18.39
C PHE A 97 -13.68 -5.46 17.47
N ALA A 98 -14.37 -6.53 17.06
CA ALA A 98 -13.83 -7.50 16.12
C ALA A 98 -13.45 -6.86 14.77
N ILE A 99 -14.31 -5.99 14.23
CA ILE A 99 -14.04 -5.21 12.99
C ILE A 99 -12.79 -4.34 13.17
N ALA A 100 -12.67 -3.63 14.28
CA ALA A 100 -11.54 -2.76 14.54
C ALA A 100 -10.22 -3.55 14.67
N VAL A 101 -10.22 -4.66 15.41
CA VAL A 101 -9.06 -5.53 15.58
C VAL A 101 -8.64 -6.16 14.25
N PHE A 102 -9.58 -6.73 13.51
CA PHE A 102 -9.31 -7.34 12.21
C PHE A 102 -8.77 -6.31 11.20
N GLY A 103 -9.40 -5.14 11.17
CA GLY A 103 -8.97 -4.02 10.34
C GLY A 103 -7.56 -3.52 10.68
N GLU A 104 -7.16 -3.53 11.96
CA GLU A 104 -5.80 -3.17 12.37
C GLU A 104 -4.80 -4.29 12.07
N GLY A 105 -5.18 -5.55 12.29
CA GLY A 105 -4.35 -6.72 11.97
C GLY A 105 -3.94 -6.77 10.49
N MET A 106 -4.90 -6.55 9.59
CA MET A 106 -4.63 -6.48 8.15
C MET A 106 -3.70 -5.32 7.79
N ARG A 107 -3.93 -4.13 8.35
CA ARG A 107 -3.07 -2.96 8.16
C ARG A 107 -1.65 -3.16 8.67
N SER A 108 -1.52 -3.78 9.83
CA SER A 108 -0.23 -4.07 10.47
C SER A 108 0.59 -5.03 9.60
N SER A 109 -0.02 -6.09 9.09
CA SER A 109 0.63 -7.03 8.16
C SER A 109 1.11 -6.33 6.88
N GLN A 110 0.25 -5.49 6.29
CA GLN A 110 0.60 -4.68 5.12
C GLN A 110 1.71 -3.65 5.41
N ARG A 111 1.78 -3.10 6.63
CA ARG A 111 2.85 -2.19 7.03
C ARG A 111 4.17 -2.93 7.20
N ARG A 112 4.15 -4.08 7.88
CA ARG A 112 5.33 -4.93 8.08
C ARG A 112 5.93 -5.38 6.74
N LEU A 113 5.09 -5.79 5.78
CA LEU A 113 5.57 -6.16 4.44
C LEU A 113 6.27 -4.98 3.75
N ARG A 114 5.70 -3.77 3.84
CA ARG A 114 6.33 -2.55 3.32
C ARG A 114 7.65 -2.24 4.00
N GLU A 115 7.71 -2.31 5.32
CA GLU A 115 8.95 -2.09 6.08
C GLU A 115 10.06 -3.08 5.67
N ILE A 116 9.70 -4.35 5.44
CA ILE A 116 10.64 -5.37 4.95
C ILE A 116 11.13 -5.00 3.54
N ILE A 117 10.25 -4.64 2.62
CA ILE A 117 10.61 -4.24 1.24
C ILE A 117 11.49 -2.99 1.25
N ASP A 118 11.19 -2.03 2.12
CA ASP A 118 11.93 -0.77 2.25
C ASP A 118 13.32 -0.97 2.83
N ALA A 119 13.51 -1.99 3.67
CA ALA A 119 14.81 -2.35 4.26
C ALA A 119 15.74 -3.13 3.30
N ILE A 120 15.22 -3.66 2.19
CA ILE A 120 16.03 -4.40 1.22
C ILE A 120 16.94 -3.43 0.45
N PRO A 121 18.28 -3.60 0.47
CA PRO A 121 19.23 -2.73 -0.25
C PRO A 121 19.27 -2.98 -1.76
N ALA A 122 18.32 -3.74 -2.29
CA ALA A 122 18.10 -3.90 -3.72
C ALA A 122 16.97 -2.97 -4.14
N ALA A 123 17.15 -2.28 -5.26
CA ALA A 123 16.11 -1.44 -5.80
C ALA A 123 14.96 -2.32 -6.31
N ILE A 124 13.76 -2.05 -5.81
CA ILE A 124 12.54 -2.80 -6.08
C ILE A 124 11.46 -1.81 -6.51
N TYR A 125 10.79 -2.11 -7.62
CA TYR A 125 9.51 -1.51 -7.95
C TYR A 125 8.57 -2.54 -8.56
N THR A 126 7.29 -2.19 -8.53
CA THR A 126 6.23 -2.95 -9.17
C THR A 126 5.47 -2.07 -10.15
N THR A 127 4.91 -2.70 -11.17
CA THR A 127 4.04 -2.06 -12.15
C THR A 127 2.73 -2.80 -12.28
N ASP A 128 1.70 -2.12 -12.77
CA ASP A 128 0.47 -2.76 -13.25
C ASP A 128 0.67 -3.47 -14.60
N ALA A 129 -0.37 -4.14 -15.10
CA ALA A 129 -0.38 -4.80 -16.41
C ALA A 129 -0.08 -3.86 -17.60
N LYS A 130 -0.29 -2.55 -17.43
CA LYS A 130 0.00 -1.52 -18.45
C LYS A 130 1.39 -0.90 -18.28
N GLY A 131 2.19 -1.40 -17.35
CA GLY A 131 3.53 -0.91 -17.05
C GLY A 131 3.57 0.34 -16.18
N ARG A 132 2.46 0.82 -15.61
CA ARG A 132 2.48 1.99 -14.71
C ARG A 132 3.06 1.62 -13.38
N LEU A 133 3.96 2.45 -12.84
CA LEU A 133 4.55 2.22 -11.53
C LEU A 133 3.48 2.28 -10.43
N THR A 134 3.35 1.19 -9.68
CA THR A 134 2.38 1.04 -8.57
C THR A 134 3.04 1.13 -7.20
N HIS A 135 4.32 0.76 -7.09
CA HIS A 135 5.09 0.86 -5.85
C HIS A 135 6.59 0.86 -6.14
N PHE A 136 7.38 1.50 -5.28
CA PHE A 136 8.84 1.46 -5.29
C PHE A 136 9.38 1.55 -3.86
N ASN A 137 10.55 0.98 -3.61
CA ASN A 137 11.25 1.10 -2.33
C ASN A 137 12.28 2.24 -2.33
N PRO A 138 12.83 2.65 -1.17
CA PRO A 138 13.82 3.72 -1.08
C PRO A 138 15.08 3.47 -1.91
N ALA A 139 15.53 2.21 -2.02
CA ALA A 139 16.68 1.85 -2.86
C ALA A 139 16.43 2.15 -4.35
N ALA A 140 15.19 2.08 -4.83
CA ALA A 140 14.84 2.47 -6.20
C ALA A 140 14.91 3.98 -6.44
N VAL A 141 14.58 4.80 -5.43
CA VAL A 141 14.75 6.26 -5.47
C VAL A 141 16.23 6.61 -5.50
N GLU A 142 17.03 6.00 -4.62
CA GLU A 142 18.48 6.20 -4.60
C GLU A 142 19.12 5.79 -5.92
N PHE A 143 18.68 4.66 -6.50
CA PHE A 143 19.18 4.18 -7.78
C PHE A 143 18.86 5.13 -8.93
N SER A 144 17.60 5.55 -9.07
CA SER A 144 17.13 6.40 -10.16
C SER A 144 17.59 7.85 -10.03
N GLY A 145 17.99 8.28 -8.83
CA GLY A 145 18.39 9.67 -8.57
C GLY A 145 17.21 10.65 -8.64
N ARG A 146 15.97 10.16 -8.67
CA ARG A 146 14.74 10.93 -8.62
C ARG A 146 13.69 10.18 -7.82
N VAL A 147 12.64 10.87 -7.39
CA VAL A 147 11.43 10.23 -6.87
C VAL A 147 10.51 9.96 -8.06
N PRO A 148 10.19 8.69 -8.37
CA PRO A 148 9.23 8.37 -9.43
C PRO A 148 7.82 8.85 -9.08
N GLU A 149 7.03 9.19 -10.09
CA GLU A 149 5.62 9.54 -9.92
C GLU A 149 4.74 8.31 -10.19
N LEU A 150 4.09 7.82 -9.13
CA LEU A 150 3.18 6.67 -9.24
C LEU A 150 2.00 6.98 -10.18
N GLY A 151 1.66 6.03 -11.05
CA GLY A 151 0.58 6.15 -12.03
C GLY A 151 0.92 6.93 -13.31
N THR A 152 1.96 7.77 -13.29
CA THR A 152 2.43 8.53 -14.47
C THR A 152 3.66 7.88 -15.09
N ASP A 153 4.66 7.52 -14.28
CA ASP A 153 5.86 6.88 -14.78
C ASP A 153 5.54 5.47 -15.29
N HIS A 154 6.06 5.16 -16.48
CA HIS A 154 5.81 3.92 -17.21
C HIS A 154 7.08 3.09 -17.38
N TRP A 155 6.95 1.79 -17.18
CA TRP A 155 7.89 0.69 -17.40
C TRP A 155 9.14 0.65 -16.53
N CYS A 156 9.73 1.80 -16.18
CA CYS A 156 10.96 1.84 -15.39
C CYS A 156 11.04 3.11 -14.52
N VAL A 157 11.71 2.98 -13.36
CA VAL A 157 12.10 4.13 -12.52
C VAL A 157 13.21 4.99 -13.15
N SER A 158 13.90 4.49 -14.18
CA SER A 158 15.05 5.15 -14.80
C SER A 158 14.63 6.19 -15.83
N TRP A 159 15.31 7.34 -15.81
CA TRP A 159 15.07 8.46 -16.72
C TRP A 159 15.36 8.10 -18.18
N LYS A 160 16.55 7.54 -18.45
CA LYS A 160 16.90 6.94 -19.75
C LYS A 160 17.51 5.56 -19.56
N LEU A 161 17.22 4.65 -20.48
CA LEU A 161 17.87 3.34 -20.55
C LEU A 161 18.74 3.26 -21.80
N TYR A 162 19.83 2.52 -21.66
CA TYR A 162 20.70 2.11 -22.76
C TYR A 162 20.94 0.61 -22.69
N ARG A 163 21.17 0.01 -23.85
CA ARG A 163 21.65 -1.36 -24.00
C ARG A 163 23.11 -1.47 -23.52
N PRO A 164 23.62 -2.69 -23.29
CA PRO A 164 25.03 -2.92 -22.93
C PRO A 164 26.04 -2.39 -23.96
N ASP A 165 25.63 -2.27 -25.23
CA ASP A 165 26.42 -1.69 -26.32
C ASP A 165 26.45 -0.15 -26.30
N GLY A 166 25.71 0.50 -25.39
CA GLY A 166 25.61 1.95 -25.27
C GLY A 166 24.55 2.60 -26.15
N THR A 167 23.80 1.83 -26.96
CA THR A 167 22.69 2.36 -27.76
C THR A 167 21.48 2.68 -26.88
N PRO A 168 20.72 3.75 -27.18
CA PRO A 168 19.53 4.09 -26.40
C PRO A 168 18.46 3.01 -26.54
N MET A 169 17.86 2.64 -25.41
CA MET A 169 16.79 1.65 -25.31
C MET A 169 15.46 2.37 -25.03
N PRO A 170 14.47 2.27 -25.93
CA PRO A 170 13.12 2.72 -25.64
C PRO A 170 12.54 2.00 -24.42
N HIS A 171 11.79 2.70 -23.57
CA HIS A 171 11.18 2.10 -22.37
C HIS A 171 10.24 0.94 -22.71
N GLU A 172 9.61 0.94 -23.89
CA GLU A 172 8.75 -0.17 -24.35
C GLU A 172 9.49 -1.46 -24.71
N GLU A 173 10.82 -1.38 -24.86
CA GLU A 173 11.71 -2.52 -25.14
C GLU A 173 12.53 -2.91 -23.91
N CYS A 174 12.29 -2.24 -22.77
CA CYS A 174 12.99 -2.59 -21.55
C CYS A 174 12.61 -4.01 -21.09
N PRO A 175 13.49 -4.69 -20.32
CA PRO A 175 13.20 -6.04 -19.83
C PRO A 175 11.86 -6.16 -19.08
N MET A 176 11.41 -5.10 -18.41
CA MET A 176 10.10 -5.05 -17.76
C MET A 176 8.94 -5.09 -18.77
N ALA A 177 9.04 -4.28 -19.84
CA ALA A 177 8.03 -4.26 -20.90
C ALA A 177 7.95 -5.60 -21.63
N ILE A 178 9.09 -6.25 -21.88
CA ILE A 178 9.17 -7.60 -22.44
C ILE A 178 8.47 -8.61 -21.50
N ALA A 179 8.79 -8.56 -20.20
CA ALA A 179 8.20 -9.47 -19.21
C ALA A 179 6.66 -9.34 -19.13
N LEU A 180 6.14 -8.11 -19.23
CA LEU A 180 4.70 -7.84 -19.24
C LEU A 180 4.02 -8.26 -20.56
N LYS A 181 4.61 -7.92 -21.71
CA LYS A 181 4.05 -8.23 -23.05
C LYS A 181 4.06 -9.73 -23.35
N GLU A 182 5.15 -10.41 -23.00
CA GLU A 182 5.35 -11.83 -23.32
C GLU A 182 4.92 -12.76 -22.18
N GLY A 183 4.58 -12.22 -21.00
CA GLY A 183 4.15 -13.00 -19.85
C GLY A 183 5.22 -13.96 -19.30
N ARG A 184 6.50 -13.74 -19.62
CA ARG A 184 7.62 -14.59 -19.17
C ARG A 184 8.57 -13.85 -18.26
N ILE A 185 9.23 -14.60 -17.40
CA ILE A 185 10.31 -14.10 -16.55
C ILE A 185 11.52 -13.76 -17.44
N VAL A 186 12.07 -12.55 -17.28
CA VAL A 186 13.34 -12.17 -17.93
C VAL A 186 14.43 -12.16 -16.88
N ARG A 187 15.55 -12.84 -17.16
CA ARG A 187 16.71 -12.99 -16.28
C ARG A 187 17.98 -12.72 -17.06
N GLY A 188 19.01 -12.19 -16.40
CA GLY A 188 20.35 -12.02 -16.98
C GLY A 188 20.48 -10.93 -18.06
N ALA A 189 19.41 -10.20 -18.37
CA ALA A 189 19.49 -9.01 -19.23
C ALA A 189 20.33 -7.94 -18.52
N GLU A 190 21.32 -7.37 -19.20
CA GLU A 190 22.07 -6.22 -18.70
C GLU A 190 21.57 -4.94 -19.35
N ALA A 191 21.51 -3.86 -18.58
CA ALA A 191 21.13 -2.54 -19.06
C ALA A 191 21.92 -1.45 -18.32
N ILE A 192 21.95 -0.27 -18.92
CA ILE A 192 22.59 0.91 -18.35
C ILE A 192 21.50 1.95 -18.10
N ALA A 193 21.34 2.37 -16.85
CA ALA A 193 20.43 3.44 -16.47
C ALA A 193 21.21 4.76 -16.41
N GLU A 194 20.67 5.82 -17.00
CA GLU A 194 21.17 7.19 -16.83
C GLU A 194 20.22 7.95 -15.91
N ARG A 195 20.80 8.53 -14.88
CA ARG A 195 20.13 9.39 -13.91
C ARG A 195 19.95 10.82 -14.48
N PRO A 196 19.07 11.64 -13.90
CA PRO A 196 18.96 13.06 -14.26
C PRO A 196 20.26 13.85 -14.10
N ASP A 197 21.15 13.41 -13.21
CA ASP A 197 22.49 13.99 -13.01
C ASP A 197 23.52 13.59 -14.11
N GLY A 198 23.10 12.82 -15.12
CA GLY A 198 23.94 12.33 -16.21
C GLY A 198 24.80 11.11 -15.87
N LYS A 199 24.78 10.63 -14.62
CA LYS A 199 25.55 9.46 -14.19
C LYS A 199 24.92 8.18 -14.74
N ARG A 200 25.77 7.31 -15.31
CA ARG A 200 25.38 6.01 -15.85
C ARG A 200 25.70 4.86 -14.89
N LEU A 201 24.72 3.99 -14.68
CA LEU A 201 24.80 2.84 -13.78
C LEU A 201 24.49 1.55 -14.52
N TRP A 202 25.39 0.59 -14.39
CA TRP A 202 25.19 -0.76 -14.91
C TRP A 202 24.34 -1.57 -13.94
N PHE A 203 23.30 -2.21 -14.45
CA PHE A 203 22.41 -3.04 -13.66
C PHE A 203 21.89 -4.23 -14.45
N THR A 204 21.46 -5.25 -13.72
CA THR A 204 20.84 -6.46 -14.26
C THR A 204 19.42 -6.54 -13.70
N PRO A 205 18.39 -6.15 -14.46
CA PRO A 205 17.00 -6.28 -14.01
C PRO A 205 16.52 -7.73 -13.98
N TYR A 206 15.70 -8.04 -12.98
CA TYR A 206 15.04 -9.33 -12.77
C TYR A 206 13.50 -9.17 -12.78
N PRO A 207 12.89 -8.70 -13.88
CA PRO A 207 11.45 -8.53 -13.96
C PRO A 207 10.76 -9.91 -13.94
N THR A 208 9.74 -10.01 -13.11
CA THR A 208 8.96 -11.20 -12.85
C THR A 208 7.49 -10.82 -13.00
N PRO A 209 6.78 -11.31 -14.04
CA PRO A 209 5.36 -11.07 -14.18
C PRO A 209 4.60 -11.77 -13.04
N LEU A 210 3.59 -11.09 -12.54
CA LEU A 210 2.64 -11.59 -11.54
C LEU A 210 1.36 -11.96 -12.27
N LEU A 211 0.91 -13.20 -12.10
CA LEU A 211 -0.25 -13.75 -12.77
C LEU A 211 -1.46 -13.79 -11.82
N ASP A 212 -2.67 -13.59 -12.34
CA ASP A 212 -3.91 -13.88 -11.62
C ASP A 212 -4.22 -15.38 -11.58
N ALA A 213 -5.35 -15.75 -10.94
CA ALA A 213 -5.81 -17.13 -10.85
C ALA A 213 -6.14 -17.76 -12.22
N GLU A 214 -6.39 -16.93 -13.24
CA GLU A 214 -6.66 -17.33 -14.62
C GLU A 214 -5.42 -17.34 -15.51
N GLY A 215 -4.22 -17.06 -14.96
CA GLY A 215 -2.94 -17.07 -15.68
C GLY A 215 -2.66 -15.81 -16.50
N ARG A 216 -3.42 -14.72 -16.34
CA ARG A 216 -3.18 -13.43 -17.02
C ARG A 216 -2.21 -12.58 -16.22
N VAL A 217 -1.36 -11.83 -16.92
CA VAL A 217 -0.42 -10.88 -16.28
C VAL A 217 -1.17 -9.69 -15.70
N VAL A 218 -1.13 -9.54 -14.38
CA VAL A 218 -1.78 -8.42 -13.66
C VAL A 218 -0.79 -7.34 -13.22
N ALA A 219 0.46 -7.71 -13.04
CA ALA A 219 1.52 -6.83 -12.57
C ALA A 219 2.89 -7.41 -12.93
N ALA A 220 3.95 -6.65 -12.68
CA ALA A 220 5.30 -7.20 -12.66
C ALA A 220 6.11 -6.58 -11.54
N SER A 221 6.99 -7.37 -10.94
CA SER A 221 7.97 -6.89 -9.97
C SER A 221 9.36 -7.03 -10.54
N THR A 222 10.22 -6.04 -10.35
CA THR A 222 11.64 -6.21 -10.65
C THR A 222 12.44 -5.85 -9.43
N CYS A 223 13.40 -6.71 -9.12
CA CYS A 223 14.53 -6.36 -8.28
C CYS A 223 15.76 -6.28 -9.18
N TRP A 224 16.75 -5.49 -8.77
CA TRP A 224 18.06 -5.56 -9.41
C TRP A 224 19.16 -5.30 -8.42
N TRP A 225 20.33 -5.79 -8.80
CA TRP A 225 21.55 -5.55 -8.08
C TRP A 225 22.48 -4.75 -8.98
N THR A 226 22.99 -3.63 -8.49
CA THR A 226 24.05 -2.89 -9.17
C THR A 226 25.35 -3.69 -9.06
N LYS A 227 25.99 -4.01 -10.18
CA LYS A 227 27.37 -4.50 -10.14
C LYS A 227 28.26 -3.38 -9.60
N PRO A 228 29.12 -3.61 -8.59
CA PRO A 228 30.15 -2.65 -8.23
C PRO A 228 31.00 -2.32 -9.46
N SER A 229 31.31 -1.05 -9.66
CA SER A 229 32.01 -0.55 -10.85
C SER A 229 33.26 -1.37 -11.20
N ALA A 230 33.52 -1.57 -12.50
CA ALA A 230 34.73 -2.24 -13.00
C ALA A 230 36.04 -1.63 -12.44
N SER A 231 36.04 -0.35 -12.09
CA SER A 231 37.17 0.34 -11.44
C SER A 231 37.52 -0.19 -10.03
N ARG A 232 36.60 -0.86 -9.34
CA ARG A 232 36.86 -1.54 -8.06
C ARG A 232 37.45 -2.94 -8.26
N ARG A 233 37.12 -3.63 -9.37
CA ARG A 233 37.72 -4.92 -9.75
C ARG A 233 39.22 -4.80 -10.05
N MET A 234 39.62 -3.76 -10.78
CA MET A 234 41.05 -3.53 -11.04
C MET A 234 41.83 -3.20 -9.78
N ARG A 235 41.26 -2.48 -8.81
CA ARG A 235 41.95 -2.19 -7.53
C ARG A 235 42.09 -3.42 -6.63
N HIS A 236 41.11 -4.34 -6.64
CA HIS A 236 41.21 -5.57 -5.85
C HIS A 236 42.16 -6.59 -6.51
N CYS A 237 42.13 -6.76 -7.83
CA CYS A 237 43.09 -7.59 -8.56
C CYS A 237 44.51 -7.01 -8.55
N ALA A 238 44.69 -5.69 -8.66
CA ALA A 238 46.02 -5.07 -8.59
C ALA A 238 46.64 -5.17 -7.18
N ARG A 239 45.82 -5.05 -6.12
CA ARG A 239 46.29 -5.19 -4.73
C ARG A 239 46.65 -6.65 -4.37
N VAL A 240 46.02 -7.64 -4.99
CA VAL A 240 46.40 -9.05 -4.83
C VAL A 240 47.67 -9.38 -5.63
N LYS A 241 47.83 -8.83 -6.85
CA LYS A 241 49.06 -9.01 -7.64
C LYS A 241 50.30 -8.33 -7.03
N SER A 242 50.16 -7.19 -6.35
CA SER A 242 51.28 -6.52 -5.67
C SER A 242 51.74 -7.20 -4.38
N VAL A 243 50.92 -8.09 -3.80
CA VAL A 243 51.28 -8.91 -2.62
C VAL A 243 52.02 -10.19 -3.04
N PHE A 244 51.71 -10.74 -4.22
CA PHE A 244 52.39 -11.92 -4.78
C PHE A 244 53.69 -11.63 -5.55
N ALA A 245 54.03 -10.36 -5.82
CA ALA A 245 55.28 -9.97 -6.48
C ALA A 245 56.41 -9.60 -5.49
N ARG A 246 56.22 -9.84 -4.19
CA ARG A 246 57.24 -9.65 -3.13
C ARG A 246 57.66 -10.95 -2.44
N TRP A 247 57.34 -12.09 -3.03
CA TRP A 247 57.82 -13.41 -2.65
C TRP A 247 58.34 -14.12 -3.89
#